data_AF-A0A8T3PIU8-F1
#
_entry.id   AF-A0A8T3PIU8-F1
#
_cell.length_a   1.000
_cell.length_b   1.000
_cell.length_c   1.000
_cell.angle_alpha   90.00
_cell.angle_beta   90.00
_cell.angle_gamma   90.00
#
_symmetry.space_group_name_H-M   'P 1'
#
loop_
_entity.id
_entity.type
_entity.pdbx_description
1 polymer ?
#
loop_
_entity_poly.entity_id
_entity_poly.type
_entity_poly.pdbx_seq_one_letter_code
_entity_poly.pdbx_strand_id
1 'polypeptide(L)' 'MKKTKRAWAALLLGLGVWLSGCAPVAPWERGRLAKPHMALEPHPALGALRAHTYMSREAALAGGTAAGGGCGCY' A
#
# COMPACT_ATOMS: atom_id res chain seq x y z
N MET A 1 26.58 36.80 -5.27
CA MET A 1 26.77 35.78 -4.20
C MET A 1 25.57 35.64 -3.24
N LYS A 2 24.81 36.69 -2.89
CA LYS A 2 23.67 36.57 -1.93
C LYS A 2 22.42 35.91 -2.53
N LYS A 3 22.16 36.11 -3.83
CA LYS A 3 21.01 35.50 -4.55
C LYS A 3 21.13 33.97 -4.65
N THR A 4 22.34 33.46 -4.90
CA THR A 4 22.59 32.01 -4.94
C THR A 4 22.39 31.39 -3.56
N LYS A 5 22.95 31.94 -2.48
CA LYS A 5 22.72 31.42 -1.11
C LYS A 5 21.24 31.37 -0.71
N ARG A 6 20.43 32.36 -1.12
CA ARG A 6 18.97 32.35 -0.90
C ARG A 6 18.24 31.29 -1.73
N ALA A 7 18.67 31.05 -2.97
CA ALA A 7 18.12 30.00 -3.82
C ALA A 7 18.41 28.60 -3.25
N TRP A 8 19.63 28.35 -2.75
CA TRP A 8 19.98 27.09 -2.09
C TRP A 8 19.18 26.86 -0.80
N ALA A 9 18.97 27.91 0.00
CA ALA A 9 18.14 27.83 1.20
C ALA A 9 16.68 27.49 0.87
N ALA A 10 16.11 28.10 -0.19
CA ALA A 10 14.76 27.78 -0.64
C ALA A 10 14.63 26.36 -1.18
N LEU A 11 15.67 25.84 -1.86
CA LEU A 11 15.69 24.49 -2.40
C LEU A 11 15.76 23.43 -1.28
N LEU A 12 16.56 23.68 -0.24
CA LEU A 12 16.65 22.81 0.94
C LEU A 12 15.35 22.81 1.76
N LEU A 13 14.71 23.98 1.91
CA LEU A 13 13.39 24.10 2.55
C LEU A 13 12.30 23.37 1.75
N GLY A 14 12.31 23.51 0.42
CA GLY A 14 11.38 22.80 -0.45
C GLY A 14 11.54 21.28 -0.33
N LEU A 15 12.77 20.77 -0.36
CA LEU A 15 13.04 19.34 -0.26
C LEU A 15 12.59 18.77 1.11
N GLY A 16 12.80 19.50 2.20
CA GLY A 16 12.39 19.06 3.54
C GLY A 16 10.88 18.87 3.71
N VAL A 17 10.07 19.72 3.06
CA VAL A 17 8.60 19.59 3.08
C VAL A 17 8.14 18.33 2.35
N TRP A 18 8.80 17.99 1.23
CA TRP A 18 8.42 16.82 0.43
C TRP A 18 8.73 15.49 1.12
N LEU A 19 9.79 15.42 1.94
CA LEU A 19 10.12 14.20 2.69
C LEU A 19 9.21 13.98 3.92
N SER A 20 8.49 15.01 4.40
CA SER A 20 7.66 14.91 5.60
C SER A 20 6.44 13.98 5.47
N GLY A 21 6.03 13.63 4.24
CA GLY A 21 4.92 12.70 3.99
C GLY A 21 5.32 11.22 4.07
N CYS A 22 6.62 10.90 4.08
CA CYS A 22 7.10 9.52 4.11
C CYS A 22 7.29 9.05 5.56
N ALA A 23 6.18 8.81 6.27
CA ALA A 23 6.21 8.31 7.64
C ALA A 23 6.15 6.77 7.66
N PRO A 24 7.04 6.07 8.38
CA PRO A 24 6.91 4.64 8.60
C PRO A 24 5.69 4.37 9.49
N VAL A 25 4.61 3.87 8.91
CA VAL A 25 3.39 3.49 9.64
C VAL A 25 3.52 2.05 10.13
N ALA A 26 3.32 1.85 11.44
CA ALA A 26 3.40 0.52 12.01
C ALA A 26 2.29 -0.38 11.46
N PRO A 27 2.52 -1.70 11.27
CA PRO A 27 1.57 -2.59 10.59
C PRO A 27 0.15 -2.58 11.19
N TRP A 28 0.03 -2.43 12.51
CA TRP A 28 -1.26 -2.40 13.23
C TRP A 28 -2.01 -1.06 13.14
N GLU A 29 -1.35 0.04 12.81
CA GLU A 29 -2.00 1.35 12.64
C GLU A 29 -2.73 1.45 11.30
N ARG A 30 -2.36 0.59 10.34
CA ARG A 30 -2.94 0.55 9.01
C ARG A 30 -4.42 0.15 9.02
N GLY A 31 -4.85 -0.67 9.98
CA GLY A 31 -6.26 -1.05 10.13
C GLY A 31 -7.19 0.14 10.44
N ARG A 32 -6.67 1.21 11.07
CA ARG A 32 -7.43 2.43 11.36
C ARG A 32 -7.38 3.46 10.23
N LEU A 33 -6.33 3.43 9.42
CA LEU A 33 -6.12 4.37 8.30
C LEU A 33 -6.72 3.87 6.99
N ALA A 34 -6.83 2.56 6.81
CA ALA A 34 -7.35 1.95 5.61
C ALA A 34 -8.89 1.95 5.61
N LYS A 35 -9.45 2.45 4.50
CA LYS A 35 -10.89 2.56 4.29
C LYS A 35 -11.42 1.28 3.64
N PRO A 36 -12.72 0.95 3.76
CA PRO A 36 -13.28 -0.28 3.19
C PRO A 36 -13.07 -0.44 1.67
N HIS A 37 -13.02 0.66 0.91
CA HIS A 37 -12.77 0.63 -0.53
C HIS A 37 -11.29 0.44 -0.92
N MET A 38 -10.37 0.47 0.06
CA MET A 38 -8.96 0.16 -0.12
C MET A 38 -8.67 -1.33 0.07
N ALA A 39 -9.73 -2.14 0.27
CA ALA A 39 -9.61 -3.58 0.36
C ALA A 39 -9.05 -4.15 -0.95
N LEU A 40 -8.05 -5.01 -0.83
CA LEU A 40 -7.44 -5.71 -1.97
C LEU A 40 -8.45 -6.61 -2.68
N GLU A 41 -9.34 -7.23 -1.90
CA GLU A 41 -10.44 -8.06 -2.37
C GLU A 41 -11.74 -7.59 -1.69
N PRO A 42 -12.57 -6.79 -2.36
CA PRO A 42 -13.83 -6.29 -1.78
C PRO A 42 -14.89 -7.39 -1.61
N HIS A 43 -14.75 -8.52 -2.31
CA HIS A 43 -15.70 -9.63 -2.26
C HIS A 43 -14.99 -10.96 -1.96
N PRO A 44 -14.59 -11.19 -0.69
CA PRO A 44 -13.76 -12.34 -0.32
C PRO A 44 -14.41 -13.69 -0.66
N ALA A 45 -15.73 -13.80 -0.55
CA ALA A 45 -16.46 -15.02 -0.92
C ALA A 45 -16.38 -15.33 -2.44
N LEU A 46 -16.45 -14.31 -3.28
CA LEU A 46 -16.31 -14.44 -4.74
C LEU A 46 -14.85 -14.73 -5.12
N GLY A 47 -13.89 -14.08 -4.45
CA GLY A 47 -12.46 -14.37 -4.61
C GLY A 47 -12.13 -15.82 -4.28
N ALA A 48 -12.64 -16.33 -3.14
CA ALA A 48 -12.46 -17.73 -2.75
C ALA A 48 -13.07 -18.70 -3.78
N LEU A 49 -14.30 -18.42 -4.26
CA LEU A 49 -14.94 -19.24 -5.28
C LEU A 49 -14.11 -19.29 -6.57
N ARG A 50 -13.62 -18.13 -7.05
CA ARG A 50 -12.77 -18.05 -8.24
C ARG A 50 -11.43 -18.77 -8.04
N ALA A 51 -10.85 -18.68 -6.85
CA ALA A 51 -9.65 -19.43 -6.52
C ALA A 51 -9.91 -20.93 -6.59
N HIS A 52 -11.01 -21.42 -5.99
CA HIS A 52 -11.40 -22.83 -6.05
C HIS A 52 -11.60 -23.33 -7.49
N THR A 53 -12.28 -22.55 -8.34
CA THR A 53 -12.49 -22.94 -9.75
C THR A 53 -11.18 -22.92 -10.54
N TYR A 54 -10.31 -21.94 -10.30
CA TYR A 54 -9.01 -21.82 -10.94
C TYR A 54 -8.06 -22.96 -10.54
N MET A 55 -7.97 -23.27 -9.23
CA MET A 55 -7.21 -24.42 -8.71
C MET A 55 -7.67 -25.74 -9.34
N SER A 56 -8.98 -25.90 -9.51
CA SER A 56 -9.56 -27.11 -10.09
C SER A 56 -9.26 -27.26 -11.58
N ARG A 57 -9.14 -26.14 -12.30
CA ARG A 57 -8.93 -26.16 -13.77
C ARG A 57 -7.47 -26.23 -14.16
N GLU A 58 -6.60 -25.55 -13.44
CA GLU A 58 -5.20 -25.39 -13.83
C GLU A 58 -4.27 -26.33 -13.06
N ALA A 59 -4.78 -27.12 -12.10
CA ALA A 59 -4.01 -27.95 -11.17
C ALA A 59 -2.81 -27.19 -10.55
N ALA A 60 -2.91 -25.87 -10.46
CA ALA A 60 -1.81 -24.99 -10.12
C ALA A 60 -1.67 -24.98 -8.60
N LEU A 61 -0.79 -25.83 -8.06
CA LEU A 61 -0.44 -25.90 -6.63
C LEU A 61 0.04 -24.56 -6.01
N ALA A 62 0.20 -23.51 -6.80
CA ALA A 62 0.80 -22.23 -6.42
C ALA A 62 -0.08 -20.99 -6.70
N GLY A 63 -1.41 -21.11 -6.85
CA GLY A 63 -2.28 -19.95 -7.11
C GLY A 63 -2.89 -19.31 -5.87
N GLY A 64 -2.26 -19.46 -4.71
CA GLY A 64 -2.58 -18.63 -3.56
C GLY A 64 -2.00 -17.24 -3.77
N THR A 65 -2.83 -16.24 -4.07
CA THR A 65 -2.44 -14.85 -3.79
C THR A 65 -2.02 -14.82 -2.33
N ALA A 66 -0.85 -14.26 -2.00
CA ALA A 66 -0.43 -14.07 -0.62
C ALA A 66 -1.59 -13.45 0.16
N ALA A 67 -2.26 -14.27 0.98
CA ALA A 67 -3.37 -13.85 1.82
C ALA A 67 -2.76 -13.01 2.94
N GLY A 68 -2.45 -11.75 2.64
CA GLY A 68 -1.70 -10.91 3.57
C GLY A 68 -0.79 -9.92 2.88
N GLY A 69 -1.35 -9.07 2.01
CA GLY A 69 -0.65 -7.89 1.49
C GLY A 69 -1.49 -6.61 1.54
N GLY A 70 -2.76 -6.72 1.93
CA GLY A 70 -3.60 -5.55 2.20
C GLY A 70 -3.20 -4.90 3.53
N CYS A 71 -3.55 -3.63 3.69
CA CYS A 71 -3.27 -2.77 4.84
C CYS A 71 -3.87 -3.26 6.19
N GLY A 72 -4.20 -4.54 6.36
CA GLY A 72 -4.64 -5.10 7.63
C GLY A 72 -6.10 -4.83 8.01
N CYS A 73 -6.98 -4.47 7.06
CA CYS A 73 -8.41 -4.44 7.31
C CYS A 73 -8.97 -5.87 7.22
N TYR A 74 -8.90 -6.58 8.35
CA TYR A 74 -9.83 -7.66 8.68
C TYR A 74 -11.08 -7.08 9.33
#